data_AF-C1F4T0-F1
#
_entry.id   AF-C1F4T0-F1
#
_cell.length_a   1.000
_cell.length_b   1.000
_cell.length_c   1.000
_cell.angle_alpha   90.00
_cell.angle_beta   90.00
_cell.angle_gamma   90.00
#
_symmetry.space_group_name_H-M   'P 1'
#
loop_
_entity.id
_entity.type
_entity.pdbx_description
1 polymer ?
#
loop_
_entity_poly.entity_id
_entity_poly.type
_entity_poly.pdbx_seq_one_letter_code
_entity_poly.pdbx_strand_id
1 'polypeptide(L)'
;MDHNLKDAMPSGSSSWMTAAVALITLFILGAGGYFLYLYAGTILQHGPSMPAWLLLLLALVGGAASFFSPCSIAITPAFLAYLSGGSASSKETAEPSRRSLFTTAGLVALGIIAFYAVAGALIGALGNVVYNYLIYFIPAVGAVFLLLGALILSRRSDVLAFAERCNPANRFYERHEAVRPSTQVRSKRTLLSFGLAYGAASHTCSLPIFLGIMLIPLVAGNYLLAALSVLFYGSAIALLILVMTILGRKAFTSLRHIGPWLMRATAFLFLGTGIFLIYYFTQNFGPYRDSGTLAKTAIARSEPTFQLTEGGGATGYPYMPRTIVIPTDQPVRLAITDHIGGCLLQTIFEGLGSGGRDVQITVPVGKTVTISLYAPHSGVYQYHCGGNMYSGTIIAK
;
A
#
# COMPACT_ATOMS: atom_id res chain seq x y z
N MET A 1 59.12 -35.31 -14.29
CA MET A 1 58.45 -36.52 -14.80
C MET A 1 57.76 -37.16 -13.62
N ASP A 2 56.45 -37.04 -13.33
CA ASP A 2 55.33 -36.37 -13.98
C ASP A 2 54.30 -36.02 -12.90
N HIS A 3 53.84 -34.77 -12.92
CA HIS A 3 52.58 -34.36 -12.29
C HIS A 3 51.44 -34.91 -13.16
N ASN A 4 50.68 -35.89 -12.67
CA ASN A 4 49.40 -36.25 -13.28
C ASN A 4 48.26 -35.61 -12.51
N LEU A 5 47.92 -34.41 -13.00
CA LEU A 5 46.69 -33.66 -12.80
C LEU A 5 45.51 -34.53 -13.30
N LYS A 6 44.81 -35.21 -12.38
CA LYS A 6 43.48 -35.73 -12.67
C LYS A 6 42.48 -34.65 -12.29
N ASP A 7 42.03 -33.94 -13.32
CA ASP A 7 40.98 -32.94 -13.29
C ASP A 7 39.75 -33.47 -12.54
N ALA A 8 39.52 -32.90 -11.36
CA ALA A 8 38.22 -32.93 -10.72
C ALA A 8 37.30 -31.99 -11.52
N MET A 9 36.67 -32.52 -12.57
CA MET A 9 35.60 -31.81 -13.27
C MET A 9 34.50 -31.44 -12.27
N PRO A 10 34.15 -30.14 -12.11
CA PRO A 10 33.03 -29.75 -11.27
C PRO A 10 31.73 -30.26 -11.90
N SER A 11 30.93 -30.98 -11.13
CA SER A 11 29.58 -31.40 -11.48
C SER A 11 28.66 -30.19 -11.72
N GLY A 12 28.77 -29.56 -12.90
CA GLY A 12 28.14 -28.28 -13.22
C GLY A 12 26.65 -28.36 -13.58
N SER A 13 26.14 -29.51 -14.02
CA SER A 13 24.79 -29.62 -14.57
C SER A 13 23.67 -29.56 -13.52
N SER A 14 23.87 -30.17 -12.33
CA SER A 14 22.83 -30.21 -11.29
C SER A 14 22.67 -28.87 -10.56
N SER A 15 23.75 -28.10 -10.43
CA SER A 15 23.71 -26.76 -9.81
C SER A 15 23.00 -25.74 -10.70
N TRP A 16 23.21 -25.84 -12.02
CA TRP A 16 22.57 -24.96 -13.00
C TRP A 16 21.09 -25.29 -13.18
N MET A 17 20.71 -26.58 -13.22
CA MET A 17 19.31 -26.99 -13.24
C MET A 17 18.56 -26.56 -11.98
N THR A 18 19.16 -26.72 -10.79
CA THR A 18 18.52 -26.27 -9.54
C THR A 18 18.40 -24.75 -9.44
N ALA A 19 19.38 -24.00 -9.97
CA ALA A 19 19.30 -22.54 -10.07
C ALA A 19 18.23 -22.10 -11.08
N ALA A 20 18.14 -22.75 -12.24
CA ALA A 20 17.15 -22.46 -13.28
C ALA A 20 15.73 -22.75 -12.80
N VAL A 21 15.51 -23.89 -12.13
CA VAL A 21 14.21 -24.22 -11.53
C VAL A 21 13.83 -23.20 -10.47
N ALA A 22 14.75 -22.83 -9.56
CA ALA A 22 14.48 -21.80 -8.56
C ALA A 22 14.10 -20.46 -9.20
N LEU A 23 14.77 -20.06 -10.29
CA LEU A 23 14.50 -18.82 -11.02
C LEU A 23 13.13 -18.86 -11.73
N ILE A 24 12.79 -19.98 -12.36
CA ILE A 24 11.50 -20.20 -13.04
C ILE A 24 10.37 -20.20 -12.02
N THR A 25 10.53 -20.88 -10.87
CA THR A 25 9.54 -20.87 -9.80
C THR A 25 9.33 -19.45 -9.26
N LEU A 26 10.41 -18.67 -9.09
CA LEU A 26 10.35 -17.26 -8.69
C LEU A 26 9.63 -16.38 -9.70
N PHE A 27 9.91 -16.59 -10.99
CA PHE A 27 9.29 -15.85 -12.08
C PHE A 27 7.79 -16.17 -12.18
N ILE A 28 7.40 -17.45 -12.04
CA ILE A 28 5.98 -17.87 -12.02
C ILE A 28 5.25 -17.30 -10.80
N LEU A 29 5.87 -17.33 -9.62
CA LEU A 29 5.31 -16.71 -8.40
C LEU A 29 5.16 -15.20 -8.54
N GLY A 30 6.16 -14.51 -9.09
CA GLY A 30 6.13 -13.07 -9.32
C GLY A 30 5.11 -12.66 -10.39
N ALA A 31 5.09 -13.35 -11.53
CA ALA A 31 4.15 -13.11 -12.61
C ALA A 31 2.71 -13.43 -12.19
N GLY A 32 2.49 -14.53 -11.45
CA GLY A 32 1.21 -14.88 -10.88
C GLY A 32 0.73 -13.85 -9.84
N GLY A 33 1.62 -13.37 -8.98
CA GLY A 33 1.32 -12.30 -8.01
C GLY A 33 1.00 -10.96 -8.68
N TYR A 34 1.73 -10.59 -9.74
CA TYR A 34 1.48 -9.37 -10.52
C TYR A 34 0.18 -9.45 -11.31
N PHE A 35 -0.11 -10.61 -11.92
CA PHE A 35 -1.38 -10.86 -12.58
C PHE A 35 -2.52 -10.76 -11.57
N LEU A 36 -2.40 -11.40 -10.40
CA LEU A 36 -3.43 -11.28 -9.38
C LEU A 36 -3.57 -9.85 -8.82
N TYR A 37 -2.48 -9.08 -8.73
CA TYR A 37 -2.51 -7.68 -8.34
C TYR A 37 -3.38 -6.83 -9.29
N LEU A 38 -3.27 -7.06 -10.60
CA LEU A 38 -4.09 -6.37 -11.60
C LEU A 38 -5.58 -6.75 -11.51
N TYR A 39 -5.89 -8.00 -11.15
CA TYR A 39 -7.28 -8.49 -11.04
C TYR A 39 -7.89 -8.34 -9.64
N ALA A 40 -7.10 -8.08 -8.60
CA ALA A 40 -7.61 -7.91 -7.24
C ALA A 40 -8.53 -6.68 -7.12
N GLY A 41 -8.22 -5.59 -7.82
CA GLY A 41 -9.03 -4.37 -7.83
C GLY A 41 -10.42 -4.57 -8.43
N THR A 42 -10.55 -5.41 -9.47
CA THR A 42 -11.84 -5.70 -10.11
C THR A 42 -12.69 -6.66 -9.28
N ILE A 43 -12.06 -7.59 -8.56
CA ILE A 43 -12.72 -8.50 -7.62
C ILE A 43 -13.26 -7.73 -6.40
N LEU A 44 -12.49 -6.77 -5.85
CA LEU A 44 -12.95 -5.94 -4.73
C LEU A 44 -14.17 -5.06 -5.08
N GLN A 45 -14.38 -4.74 -6.36
CA GLN A 45 -15.52 -3.94 -6.82
C GLN A 45 -16.83 -4.74 -6.91
N HIS A 46 -16.79 -6.07 -6.93
CA HIS A 46 -17.98 -6.93 -7.02
C HIS A 46 -18.48 -7.37 -5.64
N GLY A 47 -18.99 -6.41 -4.86
CA GLY A 47 -20.15 -6.60 -3.98
C GLY A 47 -20.01 -7.34 -2.62
N PRO A 48 -21.04 -7.17 -1.74
CA PRO A 48 -20.91 -7.16 -0.27
C PRO A 48 -21.11 -8.52 0.42
N SER A 49 -21.10 -9.63 -0.32
CA SER A 49 -21.31 -10.98 0.22
C SER A 49 -20.07 -11.87 0.08
N MET A 50 -18.87 -11.28 0.17
CA MET A 50 -17.65 -12.09 0.14
C MET A 50 -17.60 -13.01 1.36
N PRO A 51 -17.55 -14.34 1.17
CA PRO A 51 -17.45 -15.25 2.29
C PRO A 51 -16.08 -15.07 2.98
N ALA A 52 -16.04 -15.24 4.30
CA ALA A 52 -14.84 -14.97 5.11
C ALA A 52 -13.56 -15.67 4.60
N TRP A 53 -13.69 -16.89 4.06
CA TRP A 53 -12.56 -17.64 3.51
C TRP A 53 -11.94 -16.97 2.27
N LEU A 54 -12.74 -16.30 1.44
CA LEU A 54 -12.27 -15.58 0.27
C LEU A 54 -11.42 -14.39 0.71
N LEU A 55 -11.87 -13.67 1.74
CA LEU A 55 -11.16 -12.51 2.28
C LEU A 55 -9.80 -12.91 2.88
N LEU A 56 -9.72 -14.04 3.58
CA LEU A 56 -8.45 -14.61 4.07
C LEU A 56 -7.53 -15.07 2.94
N LEU A 57 -8.11 -15.61 1.85
CA LEU A 57 -7.35 -15.99 0.67
C LEU A 57 -6.79 -14.74 -0.05
N LEU A 58 -7.58 -13.67 -0.17
CA LEU A 58 -7.11 -12.37 -0.65
C LEU A 58 -6.04 -11.78 0.27
N ALA A 59 -6.14 -11.94 1.60
CA ALA A 59 -5.11 -11.52 2.54
C ALA A 59 -3.78 -12.27 2.29
N LEU A 60 -3.86 -13.58 2.12
CA LEU A 60 -2.70 -14.42 1.84
C LEU A 60 -2.04 -14.02 0.51
N VAL A 61 -2.83 -13.84 -0.55
CA VAL A 61 -2.27 -13.45 -1.84
C VAL A 61 -1.82 -11.99 -1.87
N GLY A 62 -2.53 -11.09 -1.20
CA GLY A 62 -2.12 -9.69 -1.04
C GLY A 62 -0.77 -9.59 -0.34
N GLY A 63 -0.53 -10.41 0.69
CA GLY A 63 0.77 -10.53 1.34
C GLY A 63 1.83 -11.07 0.39
N ALA A 64 1.51 -12.10 -0.39
CA ALA A 64 2.41 -12.66 -1.40
C ALA A 64 2.79 -11.63 -2.48
N ALA A 65 1.83 -10.89 -3.02
CA ALA A 65 2.05 -9.83 -4.01
C ALA A 65 2.92 -8.69 -3.43
N SER A 66 2.74 -8.38 -2.15
CA SER A 66 3.50 -7.31 -1.48
C SER A 66 4.98 -7.66 -1.28
N PHE A 67 5.31 -8.95 -1.20
CA PHE A 67 6.69 -9.42 -1.23
C PHE A 67 7.40 -9.08 -2.56
N PHE A 68 6.65 -9.05 -3.68
CA PHE A 68 7.17 -8.69 -5.01
C PHE A 68 7.10 -7.20 -5.33
N SER A 69 6.71 -6.37 -4.36
CA SER A 69 6.69 -4.92 -4.54
C SER A 69 8.12 -4.37 -4.78
N PRO A 70 8.31 -3.33 -5.62
CA PRO A 70 9.61 -2.69 -5.87
C PRO A 70 10.45 -2.44 -4.61
N CYS A 71 9.78 -2.05 -3.53
CA CYS A 71 10.40 -1.66 -2.27
C CYS A 71 10.96 -2.87 -1.51
N SER A 72 10.21 -3.97 -1.51
CA SER A 72 10.63 -5.27 -0.96
C SER A 72 11.82 -5.83 -1.76
N ILE A 73 11.76 -5.75 -3.09
CA ILE A 73 12.83 -6.23 -3.99
C ILE A 73 14.14 -5.46 -3.74
N ALA A 74 14.08 -4.16 -3.46
CA ALA A 74 15.28 -3.35 -3.19
C ALA A 74 16.02 -3.78 -1.91
N ILE A 75 15.29 -4.18 -0.86
CA ILE A 75 15.85 -4.55 0.45
C ILE A 75 16.25 -6.03 0.52
N THR A 76 15.56 -6.89 -0.22
CA THR A 76 15.74 -8.36 -0.17
C THR A 76 17.20 -8.82 -0.37
N PRO A 77 18.02 -8.26 -1.28
CA PRO A 77 19.41 -8.66 -1.45
C PRO A 77 20.28 -8.43 -0.20
N ALA A 78 20.16 -7.25 0.42
CA ALA A 78 20.86 -6.95 1.67
C ALA A 78 20.39 -7.88 2.80
N PHE A 79 19.09 -8.16 2.83
CA PHE A 79 18.47 -9.07 3.79
C PHE A 79 18.99 -10.51 3.64
N LEU A 80 19.02 -11.03 2.41
CA LEU A 80 19.56 -12.36 2.11
C LEU A 80 21.06 -12.42 2.38
N ALA A 81 21.83 -11.36 2.10
CA ALA A 81 23.25 -11.30 2.43
C ALA A 81 23.48 -11.36 3.95
N TYR A 82 22.68 -10.65 4.74
CA TYR A 82 22.74 -10.71 6.21
C TYR A 82 22.31 -12.08 6.76
N LEU A 83 21.25 -12.67 6.20
CA LEU A 83 20.75 -13.99 6.59
C LEU A 83 21.66 -15.14 6.15
N SER A 84 22.37 -15.01 5.04
CA SER A 84 23.33 -16.02 4.54
C SER A 84 24.73 -15.86 5.14
N GLY A 85 25.21 -14.63 5.34
CA GLY A 85 26.53 -14.32 5.89
C GLY A 85 26.74 -14.84 7.32
N GLY A 86 25.69 -14.88 8.14
CA GLY A 86 25.75 -15.52 9.46
C GLY A 86 25.63 -17.05 9.46
N SER A 87 25.25 -17.69 8.34
CA SER A 87 25.27 -19.15 8.21
C SER A 87 26.64 -19.70 7.80
N ALA A 88 27.52 -18.87 7.22
CA ALA A 88 28.87 -19.26 6.82
C ALA A 88 29.88 -19.23 7.99
N SER A 89 29.57 -18.58 9.11
CA SER A 89 30.49 -18.41 10.24
C SER A 89 30.33 -19.43 11.38
N SER A 90 29.53 -20.49 11.20
CA SER A 90 29.41 -21.57 12.18
C SER A 90 30.27 -22.76 11.74
N LYS A 91 31.59 -22.63 11.91
CA LYS A 91 32.63 -23.65 11.65
C LYS A 91 32.63 -24.20 10.23
N GLU A 92 33.79 -24.10 9.58
CA GLU A 92 34.14 -24.93 8.43
C GLU A 92 33.60 -26.35 8.65
N THR A 93 32.89 -26.87 7.64
CA THR A 93 32.39 -28.27 7.51
C THR A 93 31.03 -28.70 8.10
N ALA A 94 30.22 -27.86 8.76
CA ALA A 94 28.87 -28.30 9.21
C ALA A 94 27.72 -27.58 8.50
N GLU A 95 26.91 -28.32 7.73
CA GLU A 95 25.62 -27.85 7.19
C GLU A 95 24.80 -27.18 8.31
N PRO A 96 24.37 -25.91 8.15
CA PRO A 96 23.61 -25.22 9.18
C PRO A 96 22.33 -26.00 9.48
N SER A 97 22.19 -26.48 10.72
CA SER A 97 21.03 -27.27 11.16
C SER A 97 19.73 -26.58 10.76
N ARG A 98 18.85 -27.33 10.09
CA ARG A 98 17.51 -26.89 9.63
C ARG A 98 16.76 -26.13 10.73
N ARG A 99 16.96 -26.53 11.99
CA ARG A 99 16.37 -25.92 13.19
C ARG A 99 16.82 -24.47 13.44
N SER A 100 18.10 -24.17 13.25
CA SER A 100 18.64 -22.81 13.42
C SER A 100 18.04 -21.84 12.40
N LEU A 101 17.89 -22.30 11.15
CA LEU A 101 17.29 -21.53 10.07
C LEU A 101 15.82 -21.20 10.34
N PHE A 102 15.03 -22.20 10.76
CA PHE A 102 13.64 -21.99 11.15
C PHE A 102 13.52 -21.01 12.32
N THR A 103 14.40 -21.09 13.33
CA THR A 103 14.35 -20.12 14.44
C THR A 103 14.68 -18.70 13.97
N THR A 104 15.69 -18.52 13.12
CA THR A 104 16.04 -17.18 12.62
C THR A 104 14.94 -16.58 11.74
N ALA A 105 14.37 -17.37 10.84
CA ALA A 105 13.27 -16.93 9.99
C ALA A 105 12.00 -16.69 10.80
N GLY A 106 11.73 -17.51 11.81
CA GLY A 106 10.60 -17.33 12.72
C GLY A 106 10.67 -16.03 13.51
N LEU A 107 11.86 -15.63 13.99
CA LEU A 107 12.03 -14.35 14.69
C LEU A 107 11.83 -13.14 13.78
N VAL A 108 12.32 -13.22 12.53
CA VAL A 108 12.07 -12.18 11.52
C VAL A 108 10.59 -12.09 11.20
N ALA A 109 9.94 -13.23 10.96
CA ALA A 109 8.51 -13.32 10.68
C ALA A 109 7.67 -12.69 11.79
N LEU A 110 8.04 -12.94 13.05
CA LEU A 110 7.40 -12.34 14.21
C LEU A 110 7.52 -10.81 14.18
N GLY A 111 8.67 -10.27 13.79
CA GLY A 111 8.85 -8.82 13.62
C GLY A 111 7.94 -8.22 12.55
N ILE A 112 7.80 -8.89 11.41
CA ILE A 112 6.91 -8.46 10.32
C ILE A 112 5.45 -8.48 10.79
N ILE A 113 5.01 -9.59 11.39
CA ILE A 113 3.65 -9.74 11.91
C ILE A 113 3.37 -8.67 12.98
N ALA A 114 4.33 -8.42 13.88
CA ALA A 114 4.19 -7.39 14.91
C ALA A 114 4.04 -5.99 14.28
N PHE A 115 4.80 -5.65 13.24
CA PHE A 115 4.65 -4.38 12.54
C PHE A 115 3.24 -4.24 11.94
N TYR A 116 2.77 -5.24 11.18
CA TYR A 116 1.46 -5.19 10.55
C TYR A 116 0.30 -5.23 11.56
N ALA A 117 0.46 -5.91 12.68
CA ALA A 117 -0.50 -5.89 13.78
C ALA A 117 -0.61 -4.48 14.39
N VAL A 118 0.52 -3.81 14.64
CA VAL A 118 0.53 -2.42 15.15
C VAL A 118 -0.04 -1.46 14.10
N ALA A 119 0.36 -1.59 12.83
CA ALA A 119 -0.16 -0.76 11.75
C ALA A 119 -1.69 -0.93 11.60
N GLY A 120 -2.18 -2.18 11.59
CA GLY A 120 -3.61 -2.48 11.56
C GLY A 120 -4.35 -1.91 12.77
N ALA A 121 -3.81 -2.06 13.98
CA ALA A 121 -4.41 -1.48 15.18
C ALA A 121 -4.50 0.05 15.11
N LEU A 122 -3.44 0.72 14.64
CA LEU A 122 -3.42 2.18 14.44
C LEU A 122 -4.45 2.61 13.39
N ILE A 123 -4.53 1.91 12.26
CA ILE A 123 -5.51 2.21 11.22
C ILE A 123 -6.93 2.00 11.74
N GLY A 124 -7.17 0.95 12.54
CA GLY A 124 -8.48 0.71 13.11
C GLY A 124 -8.91 1.73 14.16
N ALA A 125 -7.97 2.29 14.91
CA ALA A 125 -8.24 3.36 15.86
C ALA A 125 -8.39 4.74 15.19
N LEU A 126 -7.64 5.03 14.13
CA LEU A 126 -7.59 6.35 13.48
C LEU A 126 -8.31 6.41 12.11
N GLY A 127 -9.00 5.37 11.68
CA GLY A 127 -9.47 5.20 10.29
C GLY A 127 -10.23 6.38 9.70
N ASN A 128 -11.04 7.08 10.52
CA ASN A 128 -11.82 8.24 10.09
C ASN A 128 -10.95 9.50 9.83
N VAL A 129 -9.84 9.64 10.57
CA VAL A 129 -8.90 10.78 10.42
C VAL A 129 -7.88 10.50 9.32
N VAL A 130 -7.42 9.25 9.21
CA VAL A 130 -6.40 8.83 8.23
C VAL A 130 -6.88 9.02 6.79
N TYR A 131 -8.19 8.83 6.53
CA TYR A 131 -8.75 8.94 5.18
C TYR A 131 -8.59 10.35 4.57
N ASN A 132 -8.80 11.40 5.38
CA ASN A 132 -8.63 12.79 4.95
C ASN A 132 -7.17 13.17 4.69
N TYR A 133 -6.22 12.50 5.34
CA TYR A 133 -4.79 12.71 5.10
C TYR A 133 -4.24 11.85 3.95
N LEU A 134 -4.96 10.80 3.55
CA LEU A 134 -4.52 9.86 2.53
C LEU A 134 -4.26 10.55 1.18
N ILE A 135 -5.03 11.59 0.87
CA ILE A 135 -4.87 12.38 -0.36
C ILE A 135 -3.54 13.15 -0.42
N TYR A 136 -3.06 13.67 0.71
CA TYR A 136 -1.77 14.35 0.83
C TYR A 136 -0.60 13.37 0.90
N PHE A 137 -0.86 12.12 1.29
CA PHE A 137 0.16 11.06 1.32
C PHE A 137 0.63 10.67 -0.09
N ILE A 138 -0.25 10.70 -1.09
CA ILE A 138 0.06 10.33 -2.48
C ILE A 138 1.25 11.13 -3.06
N PRO A 139 1.23 12.48 -3.10
CA PRO A 139 2.34 13.26 -3.62
C PRO A 139 3.58 13.19 -2.71
N ALA A 140 3.41 13.06 -1.39
CA ALA A 140 4.53 12.91 -0.46
C ALA A 140 5.32 11.62 -0.71
N VAL A 141 4.63 10.48 -0.86
CA VAL A 141 5.26 9.20 -1.20
C VAL A 141 5.91 9.25 -2.59
N GLY A 142 5.24 9.87 -3.57
CA GLY A 142 5.80 10.09 -4.90
C GLY A 142 7.11 10.88 -4.86
N ALA A 143 7.17 11.97 -4.09
CA ALA A 143 8.38 12.77 -3.91
C ALA A 143 9.51 11.98 -3.24
N VAL A 144 9.20 11.18 -2.20
CA VAL A 144 10.19 10.30 -1.55
C VAL A 144 10.74 9.28 -2.54
N PHE A 145 9.90 8.67 -3.38
CA PHE A 145 10.36 7.69 -4.37
C PHE A 145 11.24 8.32 -5.44
N LEU A 146 10.93 9.53 -5.89
CA LEU A 146 11.79 10.28 -6.80
C LEU A 146 13.15 10.58 -6.17
N LEU A 147 13.15 11.02 -4.91
CA LEU A 147 14.37 11.31 -4.17
C LEU A 147 15.24 10.05 -4.01
N LEU A 148 14.63 8.94 -3.59
CA LEU A 148 15.31 7.65 -3.41
C LEU A 148 15.85 7.11 -4.74
N GLY A 149 15.03 7.10 -5.79
CA GLY A 149 15.44 6.65 -7.12
C GLY A 149 16.57 7.52 -7.69
N ALA A 150 16.48 8.84 -7.53
CA ALA A 150 17.52 9.77 -7.95
C ALA A 150 18.83 9.55 -7.18
N LEU A 151 18.77 9.34 -5.86
CA LEU A 151 19.94 9.01 -5.03
C LEU A 151 20.64 7.74 -5.51
N ILE A 152 19.88 6.67 -5.76
CA ILE A 152 20.45 5.39 -6.23
C ILE A 152 21.08 5.54 -7.62
N LEU A 153 20.48 6.32 -8.52
CA LEU A 153 21.00 6.55 -9.87
C LEU A 153 22.21 7.50 -9.89
N SER A 154 22.23 8.50 -9.01
CA SER A 154 23.18 9.61 -9.10
C SER A 154 24.61 9.14 -8.91
N ARG A 155 24.85 8.05 -8.17
CA ARG A 155 26.17 7.41 -7.91
C ARG A 155 27.31 8.37 -7.53
N ARG A 156 27.01 9.65 -7.29
CA ARG A 156 27.93 10.70 -6.88
C ARG A 156 28.18 10.47 -5.40
N SER A 157 29.38 10.00 -5.11
CA SER A 157 29.94 9.81 -3.77
C SER A 157 29.64 10.96 -2.84
N ASP A 158 29.55 12.19 -3.34
CA ASP A 158 29.45 13.39 -2.52
C ASP A 158 28.04 13.59 -1.92
N VAL A 159 26.99 13.27 -2.67
CA VAL A 159 25.59 13.42 -2.20
C VAL A 159 25.20 12.26 -1.30
N LEU A 160 25.67 11.04 -1.60
CA LEU A 160 25.50 9.89 -0.73
C LEU A 160 26.32 10.05 0.56
N ALA A 161 27.56 10.54 0.49
CA ALA A 161 28.37 10.79 1.68
C ALA A 161 27.81 11.93 2.55
N PHE A 162 27.22 12.96 1.93
CA PHE A 162 26.51 14.00 2.67
C PHE A 162 25.22 13.47 3.32
N ALA A 163 24.42 12.70 2.58
CA ALA A 163 23.21 12.06 3.11
C ALA A 163 23.54 11.05 4.23
N GLU A 164 24.61 10.27 4.10
CA GLU A 164 25.11 9.37 5.15
C GLU A 164 25.60 10.12 6.38
N ARG A 165 26.24 11.28 6.21
CA ARG A 165 26.68 12.13 7.33
C ARG A 165 25.52 12.83 8.02
N CYS A 166 24.51 13.23 7.26
CA CYS A 166 23.32 13.90 7.79
C CYS A 166 22.27 12.92 8.35
N ASN A 167 22.32 11.63 8.00
CA ASN A 167 21.41 10.63 8.55
C ASN A 167 21.86 10.22 9.97
N PRO A 168 21.16 10.66 11.04
CA PRO A 168 21.54 10.32 12.41
C PRO A 168 21.43 8.81 12.69
N ALA A 169 20.63 8.09 11.90
CA ALA A 169 20.53 6.65 12.00
C ALA A 169 21.83 5.96 11.56
N ASN A 170 22.62 6.53 10.64
CA ASN A 170 23.86 5.90 10.16
C ASN A 170 24.90 5.77 11.27
N ARG A 171 25.05 6.81 12.11
CA ARG A 171 25.89 6.75 13.32
C ARG A 171 25.36 5.75 14.35
N PHE A 172 24.05 5.55 14.39
CA PHE A 172 23.42 4.56 15.26
C PHE A 172 23.69 3.13 14.76
N TYR A 173 23.60 2.90 13.44
CA TYR A 173 23.93 1.64 12.77
C TYR A 173 25.42 1.33 12.86
N GLU A 174 26.32 2.27 12.52
CA GLU A 174 27.76 2.12 12.70
C GLU A 174 28.13 1.83 14.15
N ARG A 175 27.49 2.47 15.13
CA ARG A 175 27.77 2.17 16.55
C ARG A 175 27.28 0.78 16.97
N HIS A 176 26.27 0.23 16.31
CA HIS A 176 25.78 -1.13 16.55
C HIS A 176 26.49 -2.19 15.69
N GLU A 177 27.06 -1.85 14.53
CA GLU A 177 27.79 -2.73 13.61
C GLU A 177 29.33 -2.68 13.78
N ALA A 178 29.89 -1.59 14.33
CA ALA A 178 31.31 -1.49 14.69
C ALA A 178 31.68 -2.39 15.89
N VAL A 179 30.71 -3.12 16.45
CA VAL A 179 30.96 -4.17 17.43
C VAL A 179 31.34 -5.48 16.70
N ARG A 180 32.63 -5.53 16.37
CA ARG A 180 33.52 -6.70 16.17
C ARG A 180 33.21 -7.68 15.03
N PRO A 181 34.18 -7.92 14.12
CA PRO A 181 34.14 -9.09 13.25
C PRO A 181 34.38 -10.35 14.09
N SER A 182 33.69 -11.43 13.71
CA SER A 182 33.86 -12.83 14.15
C SER A 182 33.14 -13.29 15.45
N THR A 183 32.34 -14.36 15.28
CA THR A 183 31.93 -15.39 16.28
C THR A 183 30.70 -15.24 17.19
N GLN A 184 29.97 -14.12 17.25
CA GLN A 184 28.86 -14.04 18.23
C GLN A 184 27.47 -14.40 17.67
N VAL A 185 26.80 -15.32 18.38
CA VAL A 185 25.42 -15.79 18.16
C VAL A 185 24.49 -14.61 17.87
N ARG A 186 23.77 -14.66 16.72
CA ARG A 186 22.78 -13.66 16.31
C ARG A 186 21.86 -13.30 17.48
N SER A 187 21.90 -12.05 17.93
CA SER A 187 20.98 -11.57 18.96
C SER A 187 19.55 -11.64 18.42
N LYS A 188 18.65 -12.27 19.18
CA LYS A 188 17.23 -12.39 18.86
C LYS A 188 16.58 -11.03 18.55
N ARG A 189 17.02 -9.97 19.24
CA ARG A 189 16.53 -8.60 19.06
C ARG A 189 16.87 -8.05 17.68
N THR A 190 18.07 -8.32 17.18
CA THR A 190 18.51 -7.87 15.85
C THR A 190 17.66 -8.51 14.75
N LEU A 191 17.36 -9.82 14.86
CA LEU A 191 16.47 -10.50 13.91
C LEU A 191 15.05 -9.91 13.90
N LEU A 192 14.54 -9.57 15.09
CA LEU A 192 13.23 -8.95 15.23
C LEU A 192 13.20 -7.54 14.63
N SER A 193 14.22 -6.71 14.88
CA SER A 193 14.31 -5.35 14.31
C SER A 193 14.44 -5.37 12.80
N PHE A 194 15.16 -6.35 12.25
CA PHE A 194 15.23 -6.57 10.80
C PHE A 194 13.86 -6.91 10.21
N GLY A 195 13.06 -7.74 10.89
CA GLY A 195 11.67 -8.01 10.49
C GLY A 195 10.77 -6.77 10.53
N LEU A 196 10.87 -5.96 11.59
CA LEU A 196 10.14 -4.68 11.71
C LEU A 196 10.50 -3.71 10.57
N ALA A 197 11.79 -3.56 10.27
CA ALA A 197 12.27 -2.70 9.20
C ALA A 197 11.79 -3.18 7.82
N TYR A 198 11.82 -4.49 7.59
CA TYR A 198 11.29 -5.09 6.36
C TYR A 198 9.78 -4.82 6.21
N GLY A 199 9.00 -5.07 7.28
CA GLY A 199 7.55 -4.81 7.30
C GLY A 199 7.20 -3.34 7.04
N ALA A 200 7.96 -2.42 7.63
CA ALA A 200 7.78 -0.98 7.41
C ALA A 200 8.01 -0.57 5.96
N ALA A 201 9.08 -1.07 5.35
CA ALA A 201 9.39 -0.77 3.96
C ALA A 201 8.42 -1.42 2.96
N SER A 202 8.01 -2.67 3.20
CA SER A 202 7.02 -3.34 2.35
C SER A 202 5.66 -2.64 2.42
N HIS A 203 5.26 -2.19 3.62
CA HIS A 203 3.98 -1.52 3.85
C HIS A 203 3.86 -0.21 3.06
N THR A 204 4.92 0.58 2.85
CA THR A 204 4.81 1.86 2.12
C THR A 204 4.23 1.69 0.72
N CYS A 205 4.56 0.58 0.07
CA CYS A 205 4.27 0.36 -1.36
C CYS A 205 3.08 -0.58 -1.57
N SER A 206 2.68 -1.32 -0.52
CA SER A 206 1.48 -2.15 -0.51
C SER A 206 0.35 -1.58 0.36
N LEU A 207 0.49 -0.36 0.86
CA LEU A 207 -0.47 0.29 1.76
C LEU A 207 -1.91 0.24 1.24
N PRO A 208 -2.20 0.55 -0.05
CA PRO A 208 -3.58 0.50 -0.55
C PRO A 208 -4.20 -0.90 -0.49
N ILE A 209 -3.39 -1.93 -0.77
CA ILE A 209 -3.82 -3.34 -0.73
C ILE A 209 -4.14 -3.72 0.72
N PHE A 210 -3.23 -3.40 1.65
CA PHE A 210 -3.39 -3.69 3.06
C PHE A 210 -4.62 -2.98 3.63
N LEU A 211 -4.80 -1.69 3.30
CA LEU A 211 -5.99 -0.93 3.68
C LEU A 211 -7.27 -1.57 3.15
N GLY A 212 -7.33 -1.92 1.85
CA GLY A 212 -8.52 -2.54 1.27
C GLY A 212 -8.92 -3.84 1.99
N ILE A 213 -7.94 -4.72 2.25
CA ILE A 213 -8.18 -6.00 2.91
C ILE A 213 -8.58 -5.81 4.39
N MET A 214 -8.02 -4.81 5.07
CA MET A 214 -8.24 -4.58 6.49
C MET A 214 -9.52 -3.78 6.76
N LEU A 215 -9.88 -2.79 5.93
CA LEU A 215 -11.05 -1.95 6.15
C LEU A 215 -12.37 -2.68 5.91
N ILE A 216 -12.45 -3.58 4.92
CA ILE A 216 -13.68 -4.33 4.62
C ILE A 216 -14.26 -5.01 5.87
N PRO A 217 -13.52 -5.88 6.60
CA PRO A 217 -14.04 -6.51 7.81
C PRO A 217 -14.22 -5.54 8.98
N LEU A 218 -13.45 -4.44 9.02
CA LEU A 218 -13.51 -3.45 10.09
C LEU A 218 -14.78 -2.61 10.05
N VAL A 219 -15.16 -2.17 8.84
CA VAL A 219 -16.42 -1.44 8.60
C VAL A 219 -17.62 -2.35 8.85
N ALA A 220 -17.49 -3.65 8.57
CA ALA A 220 -18.50 -4.65 8.90
C ALA A 220 -18.59 -4.98 10.42
N GLY A 221 -17.77 -4.36 11.27
CA GLY A 221 -17.73 -4.60 12.72
C GLY A 221 -17.11 -5.95 13.11
N ASN A 222 -16.50 -6.68 12.17
CA ASN A 222 -15.89 -7.98 12.42
C ASN A 222 -14.38 -7.85 12.69
N TYR A 223 -14.05 -7.43 13.92
CA TYR A 223 -12.66 -7.23 14.36
C TYR A 223 -11.83 -8.52 14.34
N LEU A 224 -12.45 -9.67 14.58
CA LEU A 224 -11.77 -10.96 14.54
C LEU A 224 -11.31 -11.30 13.13
N LEU A 225 -12.18 -11.09 12.13
CA LEU A 225 -11.84 -11.29 10.73
C LEU A 225 -10.76 -10.31 10.26
N ALA A 226 -10.81 -9.05 10.72
CA ALA A 226 -9.75 -8.09 10.44
C ALA A 226 -8.39 -8.54 11.02
N ALA A 227 -8.36 -9.02 12.27
CA ALA A 227 -7.15 -9.53 12.91
C ALA A 227 -6.61 -10.78 12.18
N LEU A 228 -7.48 -11.72 11.80
CA LEU A 228 -7.12 -12.89 11.02
C LEU A 228 -6.53 -12.51 9.65
N SER A 229 -7.12 -11.53 8.95
CA SER A 229 -6.58 -11.04 7.68
C SER A 229 -5.16 -10.49 7.83
N VAL A 230 -4.88 -9.71 8.88
CA VAL A 230 -3.53 -9.20 9.16
C VAL A 230 -2.54 -10.34 9.43
N LEU A 231 -2.96 -11.37 10.18
CA LEU A 231 -2.13 -12.55 10.45
C LEU A 231 -1.84 -13.36 9.19
N PHE A 232 -2.83 -13.59 8.33
CA PHE A 232 -2.66 -14.30 7.07
C PHE A 232 -1.76 -13.52 6.10
N TYR A 233 -1.96 -12.21 6.02
CA TYR A 233 -1.13 -11.32 5.22
C TYR A 233 0.34 -11.34 5.67
N GLY A 234 0.59 -11.17 6.97
CA GLY A 234 1.94 -11.22 7.54
C GLY A 234 2.61 -12.60 7.42
N SER A 235 1.84 -13.67 7.60
CA SER A 235 2.35 -15.04 7.48
C SER A 235 2.73 -15.41 6.04
N ALA A 236 2.02 -14.90 5.02
CA ALA A 236 2.38 -15.08 3.63
C ALA A 236 3.76 -14.48 3.29
N ILE A 237 4.02 -13.24 3.75
CA ILE A 237 5.31 -12.56 3.57
C ILE A 237 6.42 -13.35 4.28
N ALA A 238 6.17 -13.76 5.53
CA ALA A 238 7.11 -14.56 6.31
C ALA A 238 7.46 -15.90 5.65
N LEU A 239 6.45 -16.59 5.12
CA LEU A 239 6.62 -17.86 4.41
C LEU A 239 7.47 -17.68 3.15
N LEU A 240 7.22 -16.63 2.36
CA LEU A 240 8.01 -16.34 1.16
C LEU A 240 9.46 -16.00 1.46
N ILE A 241 9.73 -15.22 2.51
CA ILE A 241 11.11 -14.95 2.97
C ILE A 241 11.81 -16.24 3.37
N LEU A 242 11.13 -17.13 4.11
CA LEU A 242 11.67 -18.42 4.52
C LEU A 242 12.01 -19.28 3.29
N VAL A 243 11.09 -19.42 2.35
CA VAL A 243 11.28 -20.16 1.09
C VAL A 243 12.45 -19.56 0.31
N MET A 244 12.49 -18.24 0.16
CA MET A 244 13.58 -17.52 -0.51
C MET A 244 14.93 -17.70 0.18
N THR A 245 14.98 -17.76 1.51
CA THR A 245 16.22 -17.98 2.26
C THR A 245 16.75 -19.41 2.11
N ILE A 246 15.85 -20.38 1.89
CA ILE A 246 16.21 -21.78 1.65
C ILE A 246 16.67 -21.96 0.20
N LEU A 247 15.88 -21.51 -0.79
CA LEU A 247 16.19 -21.65 -2.22
C LEU A 247 17.32 -20.72 -2.68
N GLY A 248 17.35 -19.50 -2.14
CA GLY A 248 18.24 -18.43 -2.60
C GLY A 248 19.72 -18.65 -2.27
N ARG A 249 20.06 -19.55 -1.33
CA ARG A 249 21.46 -19.77 -0.92
C ARG A 249 22.38 -20.23 -2.05
N LYS A 250 21.87 -21.04 -2.99
CA LYS A 250 22.64 -21.46 -4.19
C LYS A 250 22.50 -20.49 -5.37
N ALA A 251 21.35 -19.83 -5.50
CA ALA A 251 21.12 -18.88 -6.58
C ALA A 251 21.90 -17.57 -6.38
N PHE A 252 21.99 -17.06 -5.15
CA PHE A 252 22.53 -15.73 -4.83
C PHE A 252 24.04 -15.62 -5.01
N THR A 253 24.80 -16.71 -4.78
CA THR A 253 26.24 -16.74 -5.03
C THR A 253 26.56 -16.64 -6.51
N SER A 254 25.75 -17.29 -7.36
CA SER A 254 25.87 -17.21 -8.82
C SER A 254 25.39 -15.84 -9.35
N LEU A 255 24.36 -15.25 -8.74
CA LEU A 255 23.71 -14.02 -9.20
C LEU A 255 24.35 -12.71 -8.71
N ARG A 256 25.47 -12.78 -7.99
CA ARG A 256 26.13 -11.60 -7.39
C ARG A 256 26.52 -10.53 -8.42
N HIS A 257 26.83 -10.96 -9.64
CA HIS A 257 27.17 -10.09 -10.77
C HIS A 257 25.98 -9.26 -11.30
N ILE A 258 24.74 -9.71 -11.03
CA ILE A 258 23.50 -9.01 -11.44
C ILE A 258 23.11 -7.95 -10.41
N GLY A 259 23.67 -7.97 -9.20
CA GLY A 259 23.35 -7.01 -8.13
C GLY A 259 23.36 -5.53 -8.56
N PRO A 260 24.39 -5.04 -9.27
CA PRO A 260 24.42 -3.66 -9.78
C PRO A 260 23.32 -3.36 -10.80
N TRP A 261 22.93 -4.35 -11.61
CA TRP A 261 21.87 -4.20 -12.61
C TRP A 261 20.49 -4.19 -11.96
N LEU A 262 20.27 -5.05 -10.97
CA LEU A 262 19.06 -5.08 -10.15
C LEU A 262 18.86 -3.76 -9.39
N MET A 263 19.93 -3.20 -8.81
CA MET A 263 19.91 -1.88 -8.16
C MET A 263 19.55 -0.73 -9.14
N ARG A 264 20.01 -0.79 -10.38
CA ARG A 264 19.62 0.19 -11.40
C ARG A 264 18.16 0.01 -11.82
N ALA A 265 17.72 -1.23 -12.00
CA ALA A 265 16.33 -1.54 -12.33
C ALA A 265 15.35 -1.05 -11.25
N THR A 266 15.67 -1.25 -9.96
CA THR A 266 14.85 -0.74 -8.85
C THR A 266 14.84 0.79 -8.81
N ALA A 267 15.96 1.46 -9.09
CA ALA A 267 16.03 2.91 -9.15
C ALA A 267 15.16 3.50 -10.28
N PHE A 268 15.22 2.93 -11.48
CA PHE A 268 14.33 3.32 -12.58
C PHE A 268 12.86 3.05 -12.24
N LEU A 269 12.57 1.95 -11.56
CA LEU A 269 11.21 1.61 -11.12
C LEU A 269 10.69 2.61 -10.07
N PHE A 270 11.51 3.03 -9.12
CA PHE A 270 11.18 4.10 -8.16
C PHE A 270 10.94 5.45 -8.85
N LEU A 271 11.79 5.80 -9.82
CA LEU A 271 11.58 7.02 -10.62
C LEU A 271 10.27 6.96 -11.40
N GLY A 272 10.03 5.86 -12.13
CA GLY A 272 8.83 5.68 -12.94
C GLY A 272 7.56 5.72 -12.10
N THR A 273 7.54 5.00 -10.97
CA THR A 273 6.40 5.00 -10.04
C THR A 273 6.19 6.36 -9.39
N GLY A 274 7.25 7.05 -8.96
CA GLY A 274 7.18 8.40 -8.42
C GLY A 274 6.64 9.43 -9.43
N ILE A 275 7.13 9.40 -10.68
CA ILE A 275 6.62 10.25 -11.77
C ILE A 275 5.15 9.96 -12.02
N PHE A 276 4.76 8.68 -12.09
CA PHE A 276 3.38 8.27 -12.32
C PHE A 276 2.45 8.74 -11.20
N LEU A 277 2.85 8.59 -9.93
CA LEU A 277 2.08 9.07 -8.76
C LEU A 277 1.85 10.58 -8.81
N ILE A 278 2.89 11.36 -9.15
CA ILE A 278 2.77 12.81 -9.28
C ILE A 278 1.91 13.19 -10.48
N TYR A 279 2.11 12.56 -11.64
CA TYR A 279 1.28 12.78 -12.83
C TYR A 279 -0.19 12.49 -12.54
N TYR A 280 -0.49 11.34 -11.94
CA TYR A 280 -1.82 10.95 -11.51
C TYR A 280 -2.41 11.98 -10.54
N PHE A 281 -1.62 12.43 -9.56
CA PHE A 281 -2.05 13.45 -8.61
C PHE A 281 -2.38 14.78 -9.32
N THR A 282 -1.53 15.23 -10.24
CA THR A 282 -1.77 16.48 -10.98
C THR A 282 -2.99 16.39 -11.90
N GLN A 283 -3.24 15.25 -12.53
CA GLN A 283 -4.41 15.07 -13.40
C GLN A 283 -5.73 14.98 -12.61
N ASN A 284 -5.74 14.23 -11.51
CA ASN A 284 -6.97 13.98 -10.75
C ASN A 284 -7.25 15.05 -9.68
N PHE A 285 -6.21 15.69 -9.13
CA PHE A 285 -6.33 16.66 -8.03
C PHE A 285 -5.75 18.05 -8.34
N GLY A 286 -4.99 18.21 -9.42
CA GLY A 286 -4.47 19.52 -9.85
C GLY A 286 -5.54 20.60 -10.10
N PRO A 287 -6.70 20.29 -10.72
CA PRO A 287 -7.77 21.27 -10.92
C PRO A 287 -8.32 21.89 -9.62
N TYR A 288 -8.16 21.22 -8.47
CA TYR A 288 -8.65 21.71 -7.17
C TYR A 288 -7.72 22.68 -6.46
N ARG A 289 -6.43 22.72 -6.85
CA ARG A 289 -5.47 23.67 -6.27
C ARG A 289 -5.75 25.12 -6.71
N ASP A 290 -6.30 25.27 -7.92
CA ASP A 290 -6.55 26.58 -8.54
C ASP A 290 -8.02 27.03 -8.45
N SER A 291 -8.94 26.10 -8.15
CA SER A 291 -10.39 26.36 -8.04
C SER A 291 -10.78 27.24 -6.86
N GLY A 292 -9.90 27.43 -5.86
CA GLY A 292 -10.08 28.41 -4.78
C GLY A 292 -10.17 29.86 -5.25
N THR A 293 -9.79 30.13 -6.51
CA THR A 293 -9.77 31.49 -7.09
C THR A 293 -10.89 31.75 -8.10
N LEU A 294 -11.55 30.70 -8.62
CA LEU A 294 -12.51 30.80 -9.73
C LEU A 294 -13.99 30.84 -9.29
N ALA A 295 -14.29 30.58 -8.01
CA ALA A 295 -15.66 30.60 -7.48
C ALA A 295 -16.30 32.01 -7.36
N LYS A 296 -15.61 33.08 -7.80
CA LYS A 296 -16.12 34.47 -7.69
C LYS A 296 -16.94 34.97 -8.88
N THR A 297 -17.09 34.22 -9.97
CA THR A 297 -17.73 34.76 -11.18
C THR A 297 -18.63 33.77 -11.89
N ALA A 298 -19.82 33.50 -11.34
CA ALA A 298 -20.95 33.02 -12.13
C ALA A 298 -22.27 33.20 -11.36
N ILE A 299 -22.85 34.40 -11.42
CA ILE A 299 -24.26 34.62 -11.10
C ILE A 299 -24.92 35.16 -12.37
N ALA A 300 -25.74 34.34 -13.02
CA ALA A 300 -26.75 34.77 -13.98
C ALA A 300 -27.99 33.87 -13.84
N ARG A 301 -29.15 34.50 -13.65
CA ARG A 301 -30.49 33.99 -13.27
C ARG A 301 -31.01 32.77 -14.07
N SER A 302 -31.59 31.78 -13.39
CA SER A 302 -33.05 31.63 -13.12
C SER A 302 -33.34 30.27 -12.46
N GLU A 303 -34.09 30.26 -11.35
CA GLU A 303 -34.25 29.21 -10.30
C GLU A 303 -33.16 29.24 -9.20
N PRO A 304 -33.52 29.07 -7.91
CA PRO A 304 -32.54 28.95 -6.83
C PRO A 304 -31.73 27.66 -7.07
N THR A 305 -30.58 27.81 -7.70
CA THR A 305 -29.65 26.71 -7.88
C THR A 305 -28.90 26.55 -6.57
N PHE A 306 -29.32 25.59 -5.76
CA PHE A 306 -28.59 25.20 -4.57
C PHE A 306 -27.31 24.47 -5.01
N GLN A 307 -26.23 24.64 -4.25
CA GLN A 307 -24.98 23.96 -4.52
C GLN A 307 -24.66 23.02 -3.36
N LEU A 308 -24.35 21.77 -3.69
CA LEU A 308 -23.83 20.78 -2.77
C LEU A 308 -22.47 20.32 -3.30
N THR A 309 -21.42 20.53 -2.53
CA THR A 309 -20.06 20.12 -2.89
C THR A 309 -19.61 19.03 -1.92
N GLU A 310 -19.29 17.86 -2.46
CA GLU A 310 -18.62 16.79 -1.75
C GLU A 310 -17.09 16.97 -1.89
N GLY A 311 -16.39 17.10 -0.77
CA GLY A 311 -14.96 17.40 -0.72
C GLY A 311 -14.60 18.88 -0.91
N GLY A 312 -15.54 19.80 -0.70
CA GLY A 312 -15.39 21.23 -1.03
C GLY A 312 -14.69 22.12 0.01
N GLY A 313 -14.37 21.63 1.22
CA GLY A 313 -13.95 22.53 2.32
C GLY A 313 -12.96 21.96 3.33
N ALA A 314 -12.21 22.88 3.95
CA ALA A 314 -11.21 22.61 4.99
C ALA A 314 -11.80 22.26 6.37
N THR A 315 -13.12 22.11 6.50
CA THR A 315 -13.82 21.89 7.78
C THR A 315 -13.81 20.42 8.25
N GLY A 316 -13.27 19.51 7.43
CA GLY A 316 -13.17 18.09 7.77
C GLY A 316 -14.46 17.28 7.58
N TYR A 317 -15.56 17.91 7.16
CA TYR A 317 -16.80 17.21 6.78
C TYR A 317 -16.93 17.15 5.25
N PRO A 318 -17.32 16.02 4.66
CA PRO A 318 -17.28 15.85 3.20
C PRO A 318 -18.34 16.70 2.49
N TYR A 319 -19.52 16.91 3.05
CA TYR A 319 -20.58 17.69 2.40
C TYR A 319 -20.58 19.17 2.82
N MET A 320 -20.59 20.05 1.83
CA MET A 320 -20.76 21.49 2.01
C MET A 320 -21.85 22.07 1.10
N PRO A 321 -22.80 22.86 1.62
CA PRO A 321 -23.08 23.07 3.04
C PRO A 321 -23.68 21.80 3.68
N ARG A 322 -23.52 21.64 5.00
CA ARG A 322 -24.09 20.49 5.74
C ARG A 322 -25.61 20.52 5.83
N THR A 323 -26.18 21.72 5.75
CA THR A 323 -27.61 21.95 5.79
C THR A 323 -28.02 22.84 4.63
N ILE A 324 -28.97 22.37 3.83
CA ILE A 324 -29.55 23.13 2.71
C ILE A 324 -31.00 23.45 3.08
N VAL A 325 -31.42 24.69 2.87
CA VAL A 325 -32.81 25.10 3.13
C VAL A 325 -33.50 25.32 1.79
N ILE A 326 -34.57 24.58 1.51
CA ILE A 326 -35.32 24.62 0.25
C ILE A 326 -36.78 25.02 0.48
N PRO A 327 -37.46 25.67 -0.48
CA PRO A 327 -38.90 25.89 -0.41
C PRO A 327 -39.70 24.58 -0.43
N THR A 328 -40.78 24.52 0.35
CA THR A 328 -41.78 23.44 0.26
C THR A 328 -42.68 23.60 -0.96
N ASP A 329 -43.12 22.47 -1.54
CA ASP A 329 -44.08 22.41 -2.66
C ASP A 329 -43.62 23.11 -3.96
N GLN A 330 -42.30 23.20 -4.15
CA GLN A 330 -41.71 23.75 -5.38
C GLN A 330 -40.51 22.89 -5.82
N PRO A 331 -40.35 22.61 -7.13
CA PRO A 331 -39.15 21.96 -7.63
C PRO A 331 -37.95 22.90 -7.53
N VAL A 332 -36.81 22.37 -7.08
CA VAL A 332 -35.56 23.10 -6.95
C VAL A 332 -34.43 22.38 -7.67
N ARG A 333 -33.53 23.14 -8.31
CA ARG A 333 -32.32 22.58 -8.91
C ARG A 333 -31.20 22.55 -7.90
N LEU A 334 -30.65 21.36 -7.66
CA LEU A 334 -29.46 21.16 -6.85
C LEU A 334 -28.29 20.77 -7.77
N ALA A 335 -27.28 21.62 -7.84
CA ALA A 335 -26.01 21.32 -8.49
C ALA A 335 -25.09 20.61 -7.50
N ILE A 336 -24.79 19.34 -7.78
CA ILE A 336 -23.96 18.49 -6.94
C ILE A 336 -22.60 18.33 -7.61
N THR A 337 -21.52 18.62 -6.89
CA THR A 337 -20.16 18.44 -7.38
C THR A 337 -19.41 17.49 -6.45
N ASP A 338 -18.83 16.42 -7.00
CA ASP A 338 -18.04 15.46 -6.23
C ASP A 338 -16.54 15.63 -6.52
N HIS A 339 -15.75 15.91 -5.48
CA HIS A 339 -14.30 16.08 -5.56
C HIS A 339 -13.48 14.91 -5.00
N ILE A 340 -14.09 14.03 -4.22
CA ILE A 340 -13.38 12.99 -3.46
C ILE A 340 -13.77 11.58 -3.89
N GLY A 341 -14.85 11.42 -4.66
CA GLY A 341 -15.36 10.12 -5.08
C GLY A 341 -15.87 9.29 -3.90
N GLY A 342 -16.41 9.96 -2.87
CA GLY A 342 -16.88 9.31 -1.66
C GLY A 342 -18.06 8.37 -1.92
N CYS A 343 -18.13 7.28 -1.14
CA CYS A 343 -19.28 6.36 -1.10
C CYS A 343 -19.85 5.91 -2.45
N LEU A 344 -19.05 5.21 -3.26
CA LEU A 344 -19.49 4.59 -4.52
C LEU A 344 -19.97 5.60 -5.57
N LEU A 345 -19.54 6.86 -5.49
CA LEU A 345 -19.95 7.96 -6.38
C LEU A 345 -21.46 8.25 -6.32
N GLN A 346 -22.14 7.78 -5.27
CA GLN A 346 -23.60 7.77 -5.21
C GLN A 346 -24.09 8.62 -4.04
N THR A 347 -25.00 9.55 -4.34
CA THR A 347 -25.72 10.34 -3.34
C THR A 347 -27.21 10.03 -3.43
N ILE A 348 -27.84 9.79 -2.28
CA ILE A 348 -29.25 9.44 -2.13
C ILE A 348 -29.93 10.54 -1.33
N PHE A 349 -31.01 11.09 -1.87
CA PHE A 349 -31.86 12.08 -1.23
C PHE A 349 -33.18 11.41 -0.88
N GLU A 350 -33.43 11.19 0.41
CA GLU A 350 -34.60 10.47 0.88
C GLU A 350 -35.86 11.33 0.75
N GLY A 351 -36.90 10.79 0.11
CA GLY A 351 -38.22 11.43 0.06
C GLY A 351 -38.34 12.75 -0.71
N LEU A 352 -37.32 13.12 -1.51
CA LEU A 352 -37.25 14.39 -2.26
C LEU A 352 -37.51 14.24 -3.78
N GLY A 353 -37.98 13.08 -4.22
CA GLY A 353 -38.33 12.79 -5.61
C GLY A 353 -39.82 12.96 -5.90
N SER A 354 -40.20 12.76 -7.16
CA SER A 354 -41.60 12.83 -7.59
C SER A 354 -42.46 11.82 -6.81
N GLY A 355 -43.50 12.32 -6.15
CA GLY A 355 -44.37 11.50 -5.29
C GLY A 355 -43.72 11.02 -3.99
N GLY A 356 -42.67 11.70 -3.49
CA GLY A 356 -42.01 11.37 -2.22
C GLY A 356 -41.08 10.16 -2.28
N ARG A 357 -40.61 9.80 -3.48
CA ARG A 357 -39.61 8.74 -3.70
C ARG A 357 -38.19 9.25 -3.45
N ASP A 358 -37.23 8.35 -3.30
CA ASP A 358 -35.83 8.72 -3.15
C ASP A 358 -35.22 9.11 -4.51
N VAL A 359 -34.34 10.11 -4.50
CA VAL A 359 -33.56 10.50 -5.67
C VAL A 359 -32.14 9.99 -5.49
N GLN A 360 -31.73 9.08 -6.36
CA GLN A 360 -30.39 8.50 -6.36
C GLN A 360 -29.62 9.01 -7.58
N ILE A 361 -28.43 9.57 -7.35
CA ILE A 361 -27.59 10.11 -8.42
C ILE A 361 -26.16 9.64 -8.29
N THR A 362 -25.55 9.34 -9.45
CA THR A 362 -24.12 9.07 -9.55
C THR A 362 -23.41 10.31 -10.08
N VAL A 363 -22.47 10.86 -9.30
CA VAL A 363 -21.70 12.05 -9.68
C VAL A 363 -20.25 11.63 -9.95
N PRO A 364 -19.77 11.67 -11.20
CA PRO A 364 -18.38 11.37 -11.49
C PRO A 364 -17.44 12.37 -10.80
N VAL A 365 -16.30 11.89 -10.31
CA VAL A 365 -15.29 12.75 -9.67
C VAL A 365 -14.86 13.88 -10.62
N GLY A 366 -14.90 15.11 -10.13
CA GLY A 366 -14.58 16.32 -10.88
C GLY A 366 -15.64 16.78 -11.86
N LYS A 367 -16.85 16.22 -11.80
CA LYS A 367 -18.02 16.70 -12.55
C LYS A 367 -19.07 17.28 -11.61
N THR A 368 -19.80 18.25 -12.15
CA THR A 368 -21.01 18.78 -11.54
C THR A 368 -22.22 18.21 -12.28
N VAL A 369 -23.15 17.62 -11.52
CA VAL A 369 -24.42 17.12 -12.04
C VAL A 369 -25.55 17.89 -11.38
N THR A 370 -26.49 18.39 -12.19
CA THR A 370 -27.65 19.10 -11.67
C THR A 370 -28.85 18.17 -11.64
N ILE A 371 -29.47 18.04 -10.47
CA ILE A 371 -30.70 17.27 -10.27
C ILE A 371 -31.85 18.19 -9.85
N SER A 372 -33.08 17.70 -10.03
CA SER A 372 -34.29 18.37 -9.51
C SER A 372 -34.76 17.65 -8.25
N LEU A 373 -35.00 18.41 -7.18
CA LEU A 373 -35.57 17.93 -5.92
C LEU A 373 -36.94 18.58 -5.70
N TYR A 374 -37.85 17.86 -5.06
CA TYR A 374 -39.19 18.34 -4.71
C TYR A 374 -39.55 17.86 -3.31
N ALA A 375 -39.82 18.79 -2.40
CA ALA A 375 -40.25 18.50 -1.04
C ALA A 375 -41.79 18.61 -0.93
N PRO A 376 -42.53 17.50 -0.75
CA PRO A 376 -43.99 17.54 -0.68
C PRO A 376 -44.53 18.22 0.58
N HIS A 377 -43.76 18.21 1.68
CA HIS A 377 -44.19 18.76 2.97
C HIS A 377 -43.05 19.55 3.62
N SER A 378 -43.42 20.50 4.49
CA SER A 378 -42.44 21.19 5.33
C SER A 378 -41.85 20.20 6.33
N GLY A 379 -40.53 20.15 6.45
CA GLY A 379 -39.90 19.14 7.29
C GLY A 379 -38.40 19.03 7.08
N VAL A 380 -37.84 18.00 7.72
CA VAL A 380 -36.42 17.69 7.66
C VAL A 380 -36.24 16.42 6.86
N TYR A 381 -35.56 16.53 5.73
CA TYR A 381 -35.20 15.44 4.84
C TYR A 381 -33.71 15.11 5.02
N GLN A 382 -33.36 13.84 4.96
CA GLN A 382 -31.97 13.42 5.02
C GLN A 382 -31.47 13.12 3.61
N TYR A 383 -30.19 13.39 3.38
CA TYR A 383 -29.48 12.83 2.25
C TYR A 383 -28.22 12.17 2.76
N HIS A 384 -27.80 11.12 2.08
CA HIS A 384 -26.64 10.37 2.47
C HIS A 384 -25.91 9.81 1.26
N CYS A 385 -24.68 9.44 1.49
CA CYS A 385 -23.84 8.78 0.52
C CYS A 385 -24.28 7.30 0.37
N GLY A 386 -24.00 6.65 -0.76
CA GLY A 386 -24.47 5.27 -1.05
C GLY A 386 -24.00 4.19 -0.06
N GLY A 387 -22.96 4.49 0.72
CA GLY A 387 -22.47 3.63 1.81
C GLY A 387 -22.97 4.00 3.21
N ASN A 388 -23.94 4.93 3.34
CA ASN A 388 -24.47 5.47 4.61
C ASN A 388 -23.41 6.01 5.58
N MET A 389 -22.23 6.35 5.07
CA MET A 389 -21.09 6.76 5.90
C MET A 389 -21.10 8.27 6.18
N TYR A 390 -21.64 9.06 5.25
CA TYR A 390 -21.76 10.51 5.36
C TYR A 390 -23.18 10.93 5.01
N SER A 391 -23.69 11.91 5.75
CA SER A 391 -25.04 12.41 5.57
C SER A 391 -25.11 13.93 5.74
N GLY A 392 -26.15 14.53 5.20
CA GLY A 392 -26.48 15.91 5.49
C GLY A 392 -27.98 16.08 5.51
N THR A 393 -28.41 17.30 5.76
CA THR A 393 -29.80 17.58 6.06
C THR A 393 -30.35 18.64 5.12
N ILE A 394 -31.55 18.40 4.58
CA ILE A 394 -32.31 19.36 3.81
C ILE A 394 -33.52 19.77 4.64
N ILE A 395 -33.69 21.07 4.86
CA ILE A 395 -34.80 21.64 5.60
C ILE A 395 -35.75 22.27 4.57
N ALA A 396 -36.93 21.68 4.42
CA ALA A 396 -38.00 22.25 3.60
C ALA A 396 -38.88 23.18 4.44
N LYS A 397 -38.99 24.44 4.05
CA LYS A 397 -39.79 25.46 4.75
C LYS A 397 -40.60 26.33 3.81
#